data_AF-A0A8T3WE29-F1
#
_entry.id   AF-A0A8T3WE29-F1
#
_cell.length_a   1.000
_cell.length_b   1.000
_cell.length_c   1.000
_cell.angle_alpha   90.00
_cell.angle_beta   90.00
_cell.angle_gamma   90.00
#
_symmetry.space_group_name_H-M   'P 1'
#
loop_
_entity.id
_entity.type
_entity.pdbx_description
1 polymer ?
#
loop_
_entity_poly.entity_id
_entity_poly.type
_entity_poly.pdbx_seq_one_letter_code
_entity_poly.pdbx_strand_id
1 'polypeptide(L)' 'MSFTESTKSFFVKCTRVWHSLRKPTKPEYEQVAKVAAIGIAILGLFGFLVSLFMKALF' A
#
# COMPACT_ATOMS: atom_id res chain seq x y z
N MET A 1 -37.71 12.61 0.68
CA MET A 1 -36.45 13.37 0.56
C MET A 1 -35.42 12.46 -0.08
N SER A 2 -34.99 12.80 -1.29
CA SER A 2 -34.41 11.87 -2.26
C SER A 2 -33.00 11.39 -1.90
N PHE A 3 -32.77 10.09 -2.06
CA PHE A 3 -31.47 9.40 -1.91
C PHE A 3 -30.31 10.11 -2.65
N THR A 4 -30.62 10.87 -3.69
CA THR A 4 -29.68 11.68 -4.50
C THR A 4 -28.97 12.80 -3.73
N GLU A 5 -29.60 13.37 -2.70
CA GLU A 5 -29.00 14.43 -1.85
C GLU A 5 -27.93 13.84 -0.89
N SER A 6 -28.21 12.65 -0.34
CA SER A 6 -27.32 11.99 0.62
C SER A 6 -25.99 11.60 -0.04
N THR A 7 -26.04 11.01 -1.24
CA THR A 7 -24.83 10.60 -1.98
C THR A 7 -23.98 11.79 -2.41
N LYS A 8 -24.58 12.91 -2.84
CA LYS A 8 -23.83 14.14 -3.16
C LYS A 8 -23.08 14.66 -1.93
N SER A 9 -23.75 14.72 -0.78
CA SER A 9 -23.11 15.19 0.46
C SER A 9 -21.99 14.26 0.94
N PHE A 10 -22.13 12.94 0.72
CA PHE A 10 -21.12 11.95 1.04
C PHE A 10 -19.87 12.10 0.17
N PHE A 11 -20.06 12.29 -1.14
CA PHE A 11 -18.95 12.51 -2.07
C PHE A 11 -18.13 13.76 -1.72
N VAL A 12 -18.80 14.86 -1.36
CA VAL A 12 -18.14 16.09 -0.90
C VAL A 12 -17.34 15.87 0.39
N LYS A 13 -17.87 15.06 1.33
CA LYS A 13 -17.14 14.69 2.55
C LYS A 13 -15.89 13.86 2.23
N CYS A 14 -16.00 12.86 1.34
CA CYS A 14 -14.86 12.06 0.89
C CYS A 14 -13.77 12.92 0.24
N THR A 15 -14.14 13.84 -0.63
CA THR A 15 -13.19 14.77 -1.27
C THR A 15 -12.48 15.65 -0.24
N ARG A 16 -13.18 16.13 0.80
CA ARG A 16 -12.55 16.92 1.88
C ARG A 16 -11.51 16.09 2.64
N VAL A 17 -11.82 14.83 2.94
CA VAL A 17 -10.86 13.92 3.60
C VAL A 17 -9.64 13.71 2.71
N TRP A 18 -9.85 13.53 1.40
CA TRP A 18 -8.76 13.35 0.44
C TRP A 18 -7.79 14.53 0.40
N HIS A 19 -8.32 15.76 0.45
CA HIS A 19 -7.51 16.99 0.56
C HIS A 19 -6.85 17.19 1.93
N SER A 20 -7.37 16.55 2.99
CA SER A 20 -6.80 16.62 4.33
C SER A 20 -5.60 15.70 4.54
N LEU A 21 -5.33 14.76 3.63
CA LEU A 21 -4.15 13.89 3.74
C LEU A 21 -2.88 14.68 3.44
N ARG A 22 -1.89 14.54 4.34
CA ARG A 22 -0.56 15.11 4.14
C ARG A 22 0.15 14.35 3.02
N LYS A 23 0.48 15.06 1.93
CA LYS A 23 1.33 14.49 0.88
C LYS A 23 2.71 14.18 1.49
N PRO A 24 3.24 12.96 1.31
CA PRO A 24 4.51 12.57 1.91
C PRO A 24 5.64 13.45 1.39
N THR A 25 6.54 13.83 2.28
CA THR A 25 7.74 14.59 1.91
C THR A 25 8.76 13.62 1.30
N LYS A 26 9.59 14.09 0.35
CA LYS A 26 10.64 13.26 -0.29
C LYS A 26 11.45 12.36 0.69
N PRO A 27 11.98 12.86 1.83
CA PRO A 27 12.73 12.02 2.76
C PRO A 27 11.88 10.95 3.45
N GLU A 28 10.63 11.27 3.84
CA GLU A 28 9.71 10.32 4.48
C GLU A 28 9.36 9.18 3.50
N TYR A 29 9.12 9.52 2.23
CA TYR A 29 8.83 8.54 1.18
C TYR A 29 10.02 7.60 0.95
N GLU A 30 11.23 8.14 0.81
CA GLU A 30 12.42 7.32 0.59
C GLU A 30 12.74 6.38 1.75
N GLN A 31 12.54 6.83 2.99
CA GLN A 31 12.74 5.99 4.16
C GLN A 31 11.77 4.81 4.17
N VAL A 32 10.48 5.05 3.96
CA VAL A 32 9.46 4.00 3.91
C VAL A 32 9.72 3.06 2.73
N ALA A 33 10.05 3.59 1.56
CA ALA A 33 10.35 2.80 0.37
C ALA A 33 11.56 1.86 0.58
N LYS A 34 12.63 2.35 1.22
CA LYS A 34 13.82 1.52 1.53
C LYS A 34 13.48 0.38 2.49
N VAL A 35 12.73 0.67 3.56
CA VAL A 35 12.32 -0.37 4.53
C VAL A 35 11.39 -1.39 3.88
N ALA A 36 10.41 -0.94 3.08
CA ALA A 36 9.52 -1.82 2.34
C ALA A 36 10.29 -2.72 1.34
N ALA A 37 11.23 -2.15 0.59
CA ALA A 37 12.06 -2.91 -0.35
C ALA A 37 12.88 -4.00 0.34
N ILE A 38 13.46 -3.71 1.50
CA ILE A 38 14.21 -4.70 2.30
C ILE A 38 13.28 -5.83 2.76
N GLY A 39 12.09 -5.52 3.26
CA GLY A 39 11.12 -6.53 3.69
C GLY A 39 10.69 -7.46 2.54
N ILE A 40 10.38 -6.89 1.37
CA ILE A 40 9.99 -7.66 0.18
C ILE A 40 11.16 -8.52 -0.30
N ALA A 41 12.39 -7.99 -0.30
CA ALA A 41 13.57 -8.75 -0.72
C ALA A 41 13.80 -9.98 0.17
N ILE A 42 13.69 -9.83 1.50
CA ILE A 42 13.86 -10.93 2.44
C ILE A 42 12.79 -12.00 2.22
N LEU A 43 11.52 -11.60 2.15
CA LEU A 43 10.40 -12.53 1.94
C LEU A 43 10.50 -13.24 0.58
N GLY A 44 10.89 -12.51 -0.47
CA GLY A 44 11.10 -13.05 -1.81
C GLY A 44 12.23 -14.07 -1.86
N LEU A 45 13.37 -13.77 -1.22
CA LEU A 45 14.49 -14.72 -1.09
C LEU A 45 14.07 -15.97 -0.33
N PHE A 46 13.31 -15.81 0.75
CA PHE A 46 12.86 -16.95 1.56
C PHE A 46 11.93 -17.86 0.76
N GLY A 47 10.95 -17.29 0.05
CA GLY A 47 10.09 -18.05 -0.85
C GLY A 47 10.86 -18.71 -2.00
N PHE A 48 11.86 -18.00 -2.56
CA PHE A 48 12.72 -18.55 -3.60
C PHE A 48 13.52 -19.75 -3.10
N LEU A 49 14.16 -19.64 -1.91
CA LEU A 49 14.89 -20.73 -1.26
C LEU A 49 13.99 -21.96 -1.08
N VAL A 50 12.79 -21.78 -0.53
CA VAL A 50 11.83 -22.89 -0.34
C VAL A 50 11.46 -23.55 -1.68
N SER A 51 11.18 -22.76 -2.72
CA SER A 51 10.85 -23.30 -4.04
C SER A 51 12.03 -24.04 -4.70
N LEU A 52 13.26 -23.56 -4.49
CA LEU A 52 14.47 -24.19 -4.99
C LEU A 52 14.72 -25.53 -4.28
N PHE A 53 14.56 -25.57 -2.95
CA PHE A 53 14.67 -26.81 -2.17
C PHE A 53 13.62 -27.84 -2.61
N MET A 54 12.37 -27.42 -2.80
CA MET A 54 11.31 -28.31 -3.28
C MET A 54 11.63 -28.90 -4.66
N LYS A 55 12.14 -28.08 -5.60
CA LYS A 55 12.58 -28.55 -6.93
C LYS A 55 13.84 -29.41 -6.93
N ALA A 56 14.70 -29.27 -5.92
CA ALA A 56 15.90 -30.08 -5.81
C ALA A 56 15.62 -31.46 -5.20
N LEU A 57 14.53 -31.58 -4.43
CA LEU A 57 14.16 -32.81 -3.72
C LEU A 57 13.15 -33.68 -4.51
N PHE A 58 12.37 -33.08 -5.41
CA PHE A 58 11.45 -33.76 -6.35
C PHE A 58 11.84 -33.50 -7.80
#